data_AF-A0A6V7L4T4-F1
#
_entry.id   AF-A0A6V7L4T4-F1
#
_cell.length_a   1.000
_cell.length_b   1.000
_cell.length_c   1.000
_cell.angle_alpha   90.00
_cell.angle_beta   90.00
_cell.angle_gamma   90.00
#
_symmetry.space_group_name_H-M   'P 1'
#
loop_
_entity.id
_entity.type
_entity.pdbx_description
1 polymer ?
#
loop_
_entity_poly.entity_id
_entity_poly.type
_entity_poly.pdbx_seq_one_letter_code
_entity_poly.pdbx_strand_id
1 'polypeptide(L)'
;VIMGGGGQNMGHPVNDPIDPGSCVRDDGKDLTEIWKKFNPDGKFVTNTADLMSIDIAQTSKLMGIFGSSHMPYHEVRTQETPTLANMTLQAIRMLKKNKNGFFLM
;
A
#
# COMPACT_ATOMS: atom_id res chain seq x y z
N VAL A 1 1.52 -2.34 -9.32
CA VAL A 1 1.69 -2.48 -7.86
C VAL A 1 2.08 -1.12 -7.33
N ILE A 2 1.50 -0.67 -6.21
CA ILE A 2 1.84 0.60 -5.55
C ILE A 2 1.95 0.28 -4.05
N MET A 3 3.08 0.53 -3.40
CA MET A 3 3.24 0.25 -1.98
C MET A 3 4.10 1.30 -1.29
N GLY A 4 3.71 1.74 -0.10
CA GLY A 4 4.46 2.73 0.68
C GLY A 4 3.62 3.35 1.80
N GLY A 5 3.94 4.58 2.18
CA GLY A 5 3.11 5.41 3.04
C GLY A 5 2.19 6.36 2.24
N GLY A 6 1.77 7.45 2.87
CA GLY A 6 1.10 8.58 2.23
C GLY A 6 -0.43 8.54 2.30
N GLY A 7 -1.00 7.76 3.23
CA GLY A 7 -2.46 7.66 3.39
C GLY A 7 -3.15 9.00 3.60
N GLN A 8 -2.51 9.92 4.34
CA GLN A 8 -3.02 11.26 4.60
C GLN A 8 -3.24 12.08 3.32
N ASN A 9 -2.29 12.02 2.38
CA ASN A 9 -2.39 12.67 1.07
C ASN A 9 -3.47 12.05 0.18
N MET A 10 -3.85 10.79 0.45
CA MET A 10 -4.91 10.06 -0.24
C MET A 10 -6.28 10.28 0.39
N GLY A 11 -6.36 11.00 1.52
CA GLY A 11 -7.60 11.14 2.30
C GLY A 11 -8.02 9.85 3.00
N HIS A 12 -7.10 8.90 3.17
CA HIS A 12 -7.36 7.62 3.81
C HIS A 12 -6.94 7.66 5.28
N PRO A 13 -7.84 7.34 6.23
CA PRO A 13 -7.49 7.26 7.63
C PRO A 13 -6.59 6.04 7.87
N VAL A 14 -5.34 6.29 8.29
CA VAL A 14 -4.42 5.25 8.75
C VAL A 14 -4.40 5.29 10.28
N ASN A 15 -4.19 4.14 10.93
CA ASN A 15 -4.08 4.03 12.40
C ASN A 15 -2.76 4.57 12.95
N ASP A 16 -2.24 5.64 12.33
CA ASP A 16 -1.01 6.32 12.71
C ASP A 16 -1.30 7.77 13.06
N PRO A 17 -0.48 8.42 13.91
CA PRO A 17 -0.57 9.84 14.13
C PRO A 17 -0.55 10.62 12.81
N ILE A 18 -1.40 11.65 12.71
CA ILE A 18 -1.37 12.59 11.59
C ILE A 18 -0.04 13.31 11.61
N ASP A 19 0.63 13.37 10.47
CA ASP A 19 1.83 14.16 10.30
C ASP A 19 1.41 15.62 10.04
N PRO A 20 1.68 16.55 10.97
CA PRO A 20 1.31 17.95 10.80
C PRO A 20 2.08 18.63 9.65
N GLY A 21 3.19 18.05 9.20
CA GLY A 21 3.94 18.51 8.03
C GLY A 21 3.39 18.00 6.70
N SER A 22 2.46 17.03 6.72
CA SER A 22 1.85 16.49 5.50
C SER A 22 0.55 17.23 5.16
N CYS A 23 0.32 17.50 3.88
CA CYS A 23 -0.98 17.97 3.41
C CYS A 23 -2.05 16.89 3.66
N VAL A 24 -3.25 17.35 4.03
CA VAL A 24 -4.48 16.55 4.03
C VAL A 24 -5.36 17.08 2.91
N ARG A 25 -6.04 16.19 2.19
CA ARG A 25 -7.02 16.62 1.20
C ARG A 25 -8.18 17.35 1.89
N ASP A 26 -8.67 18.42 1.26
CA ASP A 26 -9.81 19.22 1.71
C ASP A 26 -11.07 19.02 0.84
N ASP A 27 -10.97 18.21 -0.23
CA ASP A 27 -12.06 17.97 -1.18
C ASP A 27 -13.02 16.83 -0.76
N GLY A 28 -12.87 16.31 0.46
CA GLY A 28 -13.75 15.29 1.05
C GLY A 28 -13.66 13.90 0.39
N LYS A 29 -12.62 13.64 -0.42
CA LYS A 29 -12.46 12.36 -1.13
C LYS A 29 -11.42 11.46 -0.47
N ASP A 30 -11.77 10.18 -0.33
CA ASP A 30 -10.81 9.09 -0.14
C ASP A 30 -10.44 8.50 -1.50
N LEU A 31 -9.21 8.77 -1.95
CA LEU A 31 -8.70 8.27 -3.23
C LEU A 31 -8.47 6.76 -3.22
N THR A 32 -8.30 6.14 -2.05
CA THR A 32 -8.19 4.67 -1.93
C THR A 32 -9.54 4.00 -2.19
N GLU A 33 -10.64 4.61 -1.75
CA GLU A 33 -12.00 4.13 -2.09
C GLU A 33 -12.27 4.26 -3.58
N ILE A 34 -11.87 5.37 -4.19
CA ILE A 34 -11.97 5.56 -5.63
C ILE A 34 -11.13 4.51 -6.36
N TRP A 35 -9.89 4.29 -5.94
CA TRP A 35 -9.03 3.26 -6.52
C TRP A 35 -9.64 1.87 -6.40
N LYS A 36 -10.22 1.50 -5.25
CA LYS A 36 -10.91 0.21 -5.07
C LYS A 36 -12.09 0.06 -6.03
N LYS A 37 -12.89 1.11 -6.23
CA LYS A 37 -14.02 1.10 -7.19
C LYS A 37 -13.57 0.84 -8.64
N PHE A 38 -12.45 1.41 -9.06
CA PHE A 38 -11.90 1.19 -10.40
C PHE A 38 -11.11 -0.13 -10.55
N ASN A 39 -10.84 -0.83 -9.44
CA ASN A 39 -10.04 -2.04 -9.43
C ASN A 39 -10.73 -3.11 -8.56
N PRO A 40 -11.88 -3.66 -9.01
CA PRO A 40 -12.68 -4.60 -8.22
C PRO A 40 -11.93 -5.89 -7.87
N ASP A 41 -11.06 -6.37 -8.77
CA ASP A 41 -10.17 -7.52 -8.53
C ASP A 41 -8.81 -7.10 -7.92
N GLY A 42 -8.71 -5.84 -7.50
CA GLY A 42 -7.54 -5.28 -6.83
C GLY A 42 -7.57 -5.57 -5.34
N LYS A 43 -6.39 -5.66 -4.74
CA LYS A 43 -6.25 -5.73 -3.28
C LYS A 43 -5.66 -4.43 -2.75
N PHE A 44 -6.35 -3.88 -1.76
CA PHE A 44 -5.90 -2.77 -0.95
C PHE A 44 -5.57 -3.30 0.44
N VAL A 45 -4.35 -3.04 0.93
CA VAL A 45 -3.85 -3.57 2.21
C VAL A 45 -3.17 -2.47 3.01
N THR A 46 -3.25 -2.54 4.34
CA THR A 46 -2.68 -1.51 5.23
C THR A 46 -1.77 -2.07 6.32
N ASN A 47 -1.54 -3.38 6.36
CA ASN A 47 -0.65 -4.03 7.33
C ASN A 47 0.09 -5.24 6.74
N THR A 48 1.09 -5.73 7.46
CA THR A 48 1.92 -6.89 7.09
C THR A 48 1.11 -8.16 6.88
N ALA A 49 0.14 -8.46 7.75
CA ALA A 49 -0.62 -9.71 7.69
C ALA A 49 -1.46 -9.78 6.41
N ASP A 50 -2.15 -8.69 6.09
CA ASP A 50 -2.94 -8.56 4.87
C ASP A 50 -2.06 -8.61 3.63
N LEU A 51 -0.91 -7.91 3.64
CA LEU A 51 0.06 -7.97 2.53
C LEU A 51 0.58 -9.39 2.28
N MET A 52 0.82 -10.15 3.34
CA MET A 52 1.38 -11.50 3.23
C MET A 52 0.35 -12.57 2.92
N SER A 53 -0.94 -12.31 3.15
CA SER A 53 -2.06 -13.23 2.86
C SER A 53 -2.64 -13.09 1.44
N ILE A 54 -2.09 -12.19 0.62
CA ILE A 54 -2.58 -11.95 -0.75
C ILE A 54 -2.47 -13.22 -1.60
N ASP A 55 -3.61 -13.63 -2.18
CA ASP A 55 -3.64 -14.60 -3.27
C ASP A 55 -3.21 -13.92 -4.57
N ILE A 56 -1.97 -14.19 -4.96
CA ILE A 56 -1.34 -13.65 -6.17
C ILE A 56 -2.06 -14.13 -7.45
N ALA A 57 -2.66 -15.32 -7.46
CA ALA A 57 -3.34 -15.84 -8.64
C ALA A 57 -4.59 -15.00 -8.95
N GLN A 58 -5.38 -14.69 -7.93
CA GLN A 58 -6.65 -13.98 -8.04
C GLN A 58 -6.54 -12.45 -8.01
N THR A 59 -5.37 -11.91 -7.64
CA THR A 59 -5.18 -10.46 -7.54
C THR A 59 -4.69 -9.87 -8.87
N SER A 60 -5.41 -8.88 -9.39
CA SER A 60 -5.02 -8.17 -10.63
C SER A 60 -4.06 -7.01 -10.36
N LYS A 61 -4.32 -6.25 -9.30
CA LYS A 61 -3.54 -5.09 -8.88
C LYS A 61 -3.42 -5.05 -7.36
N LEU A 62 -2.32 -4.47 -6.89
CA LEU A 62 -2.03 -4.33 -5.47
C LEU A 62 -1.70 -2.87 -5.16
N MET A 63 -2.41 -2.32 -4.18
CA MET A 63 -2.11 -1.06 -3.51
C MET A 63 -1.90 -1.32 -2.00
N GLY A 64 -0.75 -0.93 -1.45
CA GLY A 64 -0.46 -1.06 -0.03
C GLY A 64 -0.09 0.28 0.59
N ILE A 65 -0.84 0.74 1.58
CA ILE A 65 -0.58 2.00 2.29
C ILE A 65 -0.38 1.71 3.77
N PHE A 66 0.86 1.83 4.23
CA PHE A 66 1.32 1.37 5.55
C PHE A 66 1.75 2.50 6.49
N GLY A 67 1.38 3.74 6.16
CA GLY A 67 1.65 4.90 7.00
C GLY A 67 0.88 6.14 6.58
N SER A 68 0.57 7.03 7.54
CA SER A 68 -0.11 8.31 7.29
C SER A 68 0.68 9.20 6.32
N SER A 69 1.98 9.38 6.59
CA SER A 69 2.93 10.14 5.76
C SER A 69 4.03 9.20 5.29
N HIS A 70 5.22 9.25 5.86
CA HIS A 70 6.24 8.22 5.64
C HIS A 70 5.90 6.92 6.38
N MET A 71 6.51 5.81 5.93
CA MET A 71 6.58 4.60 6.74
C MET A 71 7.58 4.82 7.90
N PRO A 72 7.40 4.15 9.05
CA PRO A 72 8.36 4.22 10.14
C PRO A 72 9.73 3.70 9.71
N TYR A 73 10.79 4.25 10.31
CA TYR A 73 12.13 3.68 10.17
C TYR A 73 12.16 2.23 10.64
N HIS A 74 13.06 1.44 10.06
CA HIS A 74 13.11 0.00 10.33
C HIS A 74 13.28 -0.34 11.82
N GLU A 75 14.03 0.48 12.56
CA GLU A 75 14.30 0.27 13.99
C GLU A 75 13.07 0.46 14.88
N VAL A 76 12.13 1.32 14.48
CA VAL A 76 10.94 1.69 15.28
C VAL A 76 9.64 1.14 14.69
N ARG A 77 9.72 0.33 13.63
CA ARG A 77 8.55 -0.29 13.03
C ARG A 77 7.91 -1.29 13.99
N THR A 78 6.60 -1.42 13.90
CA THR A 78 5.88 -2.50 14.58
C THR A 78 5.78 -3.74 13.69
N GLN A 79 5.15 -4.81 14.18
CA GLN A 79 4.95 -6.04 13.38
C GLN A 79 3.89 -5.82 12.28
N GLU A 80 2.98 -4.87 12.49
CA GLU A 80 1.92 -4.48 11.58
C GLU A 80 2.45 -3.73 10.35
N THR A 81 3.64 -3.12 10.43
CA THR A 81 4.28 -2.48 9.27
C THR A 81 5.21 -3.44 8.52
N PRO A 82 5.02 -3.65 7.20
CA PRO A 82 5.87 -4.54 6.44
C PRO A 82 7.28 -3.98 6.26
N THR A 83 8.26 -4.87 6.17
CA THR A 83 9.62 -4.48 5.78
C THR A 83 9.68 -4.15 4.29
N LEU A 84 10.72 -3.41 3.88
CA LEU A 84 10.99 -3.20 2.46
C LEU A 84 11.14 -4.54 1.71
N ALA A 85 11.79 -5.53 2.34
CA ALA A 85 11.91 -6.88 1.78
C ALA A 85 10.54 -7.57 1.59
N ASN A 86 9.61 -7.44 2.54
CA ASN A 86 8.25 -7.99 2.41
C ASN A 86 7.50 -7.33 1.24
N MET A 87 7.60 -5.99 1.13
CA MET A 87 6.99 -5.24 0.02
C MET A 87 7.59 -5.67 -1.33
N THR A 88 8.91 -5.70 -1.46
CA THR A 88 9.59 -6.12 -2.69
C THR A 88 9.25 -7.56 -3.07
N LEU A 89 9.18 -8.48 -2.10
CA LEU A 89 8.80 -9.88 -2.34
C LEU A 89 7.42 -9.97 -2.98
N GLN A 90 6.41 -9.28 -2.42
CA GLN A 90 5.06 -9.30 -2.95
C GLN A 90 4.94 -8.55 -4.28
N ALA A 91 5.67 -7.44 -4.45
CA ALA A 91 5.74 -6.74 -5.73
C ALA A 91 6.26 -7.64 -6.85
N ILE A 92 7.36 -8.35 -6.61
CA ILE A 92 7.94 -9.29 -7.59
C ILE A 92 6.96 -10.44 -7.87
N ARG A 93 6.32 -11.02 -6.85
CA ARG A 93 5.32 -12.09 -7.04
C ARG A 93 4.16 -11.64 -7.94
N MET A 94 3.63 -10.43 -7.69
CA MET A 94 2.57 -9.83 -8.49
C MET A 94 3.02 -9.55 -9.94
N LEU A 95 4.19 -8.93 -10.11
CA LEU A 95 4.67 -8.47 -11.41
C LEU A 95 5.19 -9.61 -12.31
N LYS A 96 5.73 -10.68 -11.72
CA LYS A 96 6.15 -11.90 -12.44
C LYS A 96 5.03 -12.60 -13.20
N LYS A 97 3.77 -12.28 -12.93
CA LYS A 97 2.62 -12.78 -13.72
C LYS A 97 2.72 -12.34 -15.19
N ASN A 98 3.36 -11.21 -15.48
CA ASN A 98 3.55 -10.73 -16.84
C ASN A 98 4.79 -11.38 -17.49
N LYS A 99 4.57 -12.22 -18.51
CA LYS A 99 5.64 -12.90 -19.25
C LYS A 99 6.51 -11.97 -20.08
N ASN A 100 6.04 -10.76 -20.38
CA ASN A 100 6.79 -9.76 -21.14
C ASN A 100 7.76 -8.96 -20.26
N GLY A 101 7.84 -9.27 -18.96
CA GLY A 101 8.69 -8.58 -17.99
C GLY A 101 7.96 -7.47 -17.24
N PHE A 102 8.71 -6.77 -16.40
CA PHE A 102 8.22 -5.67 -15.57
C PHE A 102 9.34 -4.69 -15.21
N PHE A 103 8.93 -3.49 -14.82
CA PHE A 103 9.77 -2.51 -14.16
C PHE A 103 9.30 -2.36 -12.70
N LEU A 104 10.25 -2.25 -11.77
CA LEU A 104 9.99 -2.06 -10.34
C LEU A 104 10.95 -1.00 -9.81
N MET A 105 10.42 -0.06 -9.03
CA MET A 105 11.12 1.01 -8.32
C MET A 105 10.80 0.90 -6.83
#